data_AF-A0A4U1B586-F1
#
_entry.id   AF-A0A4U1B586-F1
#
_cell.length_a   1.000
_cell.length_b   1.000
_cell.length_c   1.000
_cell.angle_alpha   90.00
_cell.angle_beta   90.00
_cell.angle_gamma   90.00
#
_symmetry.space_group_name_H-M   'P 1'
#
loop_
_entity.id
_entity.type
_entity.pdbx_description
1 polymer ?
#
loop_
_entity_poly.entity_id
_entity_poly.type
_entity_poly.pdbx_seq_one_letter_code
_entity_poly.pdbx_strand_id
1 'polypeptide(L)'
;MKLLKALTIPIMAALLSFSGIANAELIKILDFEELTDALGEGNWDSPLMVETSIPGLSVTLEVGTGFLYLDKGSGLGNCQSDTGCAKNPDDNFNIGETFTFTFMVGDEVFVPLGATLQAVAHEEEGFFAGSLADMSDGGEWALDDSTIYTFAEGESFSMTVTAGEFYIAALWIDDGLLPPQAVPEPANLALMALGLLGLVASRRKFGR
;
A
#
# COMPACT_ATOMS: atom_id res chain seq x y z
N MET A 1 45.57 17.35 20.43
CA MET A 1 44.59 16.39 21.00
C MET A 1 43.26 17.00 21.47
N LYS A 2 43.14 18.32 21.74
CA LYS A 2 41.85 18.95 22.12
C LYS A 2 40.91 19.21 20.93
N LEU A 3 41.45 19.53 19.74
CA LEU A 3 40.63 19.75 18.53
C LEU A 3 39.89 18.49 18.03
N LEU A 4 40.51 17.31 18.07
CA LEU A 4 39.87 16.06 17.61
C LEU A 4 38.63 15.66 18.43
N LYS A 5 38.60 16.02 19.72
CA LYS A 5 37.46 15.75 20.62
C LYS A 5 36.33 16.76 20.44
N ALA A 6 36.64 17.97 19.95
CA ALA A 6 35.65 19.00 19.70
C ALA A 6 34.88 18.76 18.40
N LEU A 7 35.48 18.05 17.43
CA LEU A 7 34.80 17.68 16.17
C LEU A 7 33.91 16.43 16.28
N THR A 8 34.23 15.48 17.17
CA THR A 8 33.53 14.19 17.25
C THR A 8 32.12 14.28 17.84
N ILE A 9 31.92 15.19 18.79
CA ILE A 9 30.62 15.43 19.44
C ILE A 9 29.58 16.00 18.47
N PRO A 10 29.85 17.08 17.70
CA PRO A 10 28.88 17.60 16.74
C PRO A 10 28.65 16.65 15.54
N ILE A 11 29.64 15.85 15.13
CA ILE A 11 29.46 14.85 14.06
C ILE A 11 28.56 13.69 14.51
N MET A 12 28.71 13.19 15.76
CA MET A 12 27.78 12.19 16.29
C MET A 12 26.38 12.77 16.50
N ALA A 13 26.26 14.02 16.97
CA ALA A 13 24.97 14.68 17.09
C ALA A 13 24.30 14.87 15.71
N ALA A 14 25.07 15.25 14.69
CA ALA A 14 24.59 15.34 13.32
C ALA A 14 24.11 13.98 12.79
N LEU A 15 24.91 12.91 12.97
CA LEU A 15 24.55 11.55 12.54
C LEU A 15 23.30 11.00 13.25
N LEU A 16 23.08 11.36 14.52
CA LEU A 16 21.86 11.01 15.26
C LEU A 16 20.65 11.89 14.88
N SER A 17 20.86 13.09 14.35
CA SER A 17 19.77 13.93 13.84
C SER A 17 19.32 13.58 12.42
N PHE A 18 20.06 12.75 11.69
CA PHE A 18 19.69 12.28 10.34
C PHE A 18 18.90 10.96 10.34
N SER A 19 18.77 10.25 11.46
CA SER A 19 18.01 9.00 11.54
C SER A 19 16.50 9.17 11.63
N GLY A 20 15.98 10.39 11.40
CA GLY A 20 14.57 10.72 11.59
C GLY A 20 13.83 11.22 10.34
N ILE A 21 14.45 11.17 9.16
CA ILE A 21 13.69 11.41 7.92
C ILE A 21 13.00 10.09 7.57
N ALA A 22 11.88 9.81 8.24
CA ALA A 22 10.89 8.89 7.71
C ALA A 22 10.36 9.55 6.43
N ASN A 23 10.90 9.15 5.29
CA ASN A 23 10.26 9.47 4.02
C ASN A 23 9.01 8.60 3.96
N ALA A 24 7.87 9.20 3.62
CA ALA A 24 6.69 8.46 3.20
C ALA A 24 7.10 7.44 2.14
N GLU A 25 7.03 6.15 2.47
CA GLU A 25 7.32 5.05 1.57
C GLU A 25 5.98 4.44 1.12
N LEU A 26 5.83 4.20 -0.18
CA LEU A 26 4.67 3.48 -0.69
C LEU A 26 4.83 2.00 -0.31
N ILE A 27 3.88 1.50 0.48
CA ILE A 27 3.86 0.09 0.90
C ILE A 27 2.80 -0.65 0.10
N LYS A 28 3.18 -1.79 -0.50
CA LYS A 28 2.25 -2.74 -1.14
C LYS A 28 1.46 -3.44 -0.04
N ILE A 29 0.17 -3.19 0.00
CA ILE A 29 -0.71 -3.76 1.03
C ILE A 29 -1.51 -4.95 0.53
N LEU A 30 -1.81 -4.99 -0.76
CA LEU A 30 -2.48 -6.11 -1.38
C LEU A 30 -1.84 -6.39 -2.73
N ASP A 31 -1.48 -7.64 -2.96
CA ASP A 31 -1.06 -8.18 -4.23
C ASP A 31 -2.09 -9.22 -4.66
N PHE A 32 -2.74 -9.00 -5.80
CA PHE A 32 -3.83 -9.86 -6.24
C PHE A 32 -3.33 -11.18 -6.80
N GLU A 33 -2.07 -11.28 -7.23
CA GLU A 33 -1.47 -12.57 -7.59
C GLU A 33 -1.28 -13.43 -6.33
N GLU A 34 -0.74 -12.84 -5.26
CA GLU A 34 -0.58 -13.53 -3.96
C GLU A 34 -1.94 -13.91 -3.37
N LEU A 35 -2.95 -13.02 -3.48
CA LEU A 35 -4.32 -13.31 -3.04
C LEU A 35 -4.94 -14.47 -3.83
N THR A 36 -4.74 -14.49 -5.15
CA THR A 36 -5.21 -15.57 -6.03
C THR A 36 -4.56 -16.90 -5.68
N ASP A 37 -3.26 -16.90 -5.37
CA ASP A 37 -2.56 -18.11 -4.91
C ASP A 37 -3.08 -18.61 -3.55
N ALA A 38 -3.56 -17.72 -2.67
CA ALA A 38 -4.10 -18.06 -1.36
C ALA A 38 -5.55 -18.55 -1.40
N LEU A 39 -6.41 -17.86 -2.15
CA LEU A 39 -7.85 -18.10 -2.20
C LEU A 39 -8.23 -19.08 -3.33
N GLY A 40 -7.51 -19.03 -4.45
CA GLY A 40 -7.81 -19.74 -5.68
C GLY A 40 -8.40 -18.82 -6.74
N GLU A 41 -8.05 -19.11 -8.00
CA GLU A 41 -8.59 -18.46 -9.19
C GLU A 41 -10.10 -18.73 -9.32
N GLY A 42 -10.88 -17.71 -9.65
CA GLY A 42 -12.32 -17.83 -9.85
C GLY A 42 -13.15 -16.66 -9.33
N ASN A 43 -14.45 -16.89 -9.31
CA ASN A 43 -15.43 -15.91 -8.83
C ASN A 43 -15.53 -15.94 -7.30
N TRP A 44 -15.58 -14.76 -6.71
CA TRP A 44 -15.76 -14.52 -5.28
C TRP A 44 -16.93 -13.57 -5.06
N ASP A 45 -17.68 -13.81 -3.98
CA ASP A 45 -18.78 -12.94 -3.59
C ASP A 45 -18.28 -11.53 -3.28
N SER A 46 -19.08 -10.53 -3.68
CA SER A 46 -18.87 -9.12 -3.35
C SER A 46 -19.89 -8.69 -2.30
N PRO A 47 -19.49 -8.06 -1.18
CA PRO A 47 -18.13 -7.66 -0.84
C PRO A 47 -17.25 -8.80 -0.28
N LEU A 48 -15.95 -8.74 -0.54
CA LEU A 48 -14.93 -9.66 0.00
C LEU A 48 -13.97 -8.91 0.92
N MET A 49 -13.86 -9.33 2.17
CA MET A 49 -12.88 -8.80 3.11
C MET A 49 -11.59 -9.61 3.04
N VAL A 50 -10.47 -8.91 2.86
CA VAL A 50 -9.13 -9.51 2.77
C VAL A 50 -8.18 -8.87 3.78
N GLU A 51 -7.38 -9.69 4.44
CA GLU A 51 -6.28 -9.21 5.28
C GLU A 51 -5.14 -8.72 4.38
N THR A 52 -4.54 -7.59 4.75
CA THR A 52 -3.41 -7.01 3.99
C THR A 52 -2.07 -7.57 4.48
N SER A 53 -0.99 -7.18 3.80
CA SER A 53 0.38 -7.43 4.27
C SER A 53 0.70 -6.73 5.60
N ILE A 54 -0.11 -5.75 6.02
CA ILE A 54 0.04 -5.03 7.28
C ILE A 54 -0.83 -5.69 8.35
N PRO A 55 -0.24 -6.16 9.47
CA PRO A 55 -1.00 -6.77 10.54
C PRO A 55 -2.09 -5.85 11.10
N GLY A 56 -3.34 -6.33 11.10
CA GLY A 56 -4.49 -5.62 11.64
C GLY A 56 -5.13 -4.60 10.69
N LEU A 57 -4.62 -4.46 9.47
CA LEU A 57 -5.26 -3.72 8.39
C LEU A 57 -5.92 -4.73 7.44
N SER A 58 -7.21 -4.58 7.21
CA SER A 58 -7.96 -5.32 6.20
C SER A 58 -8.56 -4.37 5.17
N VAL A 59 -8.88 -4.92 4.00
CA VAL A 59 -9.53 -4.20 2.89
C VAL A 59 -10.79 -4.97 2.53
N THR A 60 -11.90 -4.25 2.45
CA THR A 60 -13.13 -4.75 1.84
C THR A 60 -13.15 -4.34 0.38
N LEU A 61 -13.25 -5.34 -0.50
CA LEU A 61 -13.30 -5.24 -1.94
C LEU A 61 -14.75 -5.39 -2.39
N GLU A 62 -15.25 -4.46 -3.19
CA GLU A 62 -16.64 -4.48 -3.66
C GLU A 62 -16.75 -4.06 -5.12
N VAL A 63 -17.50 -4.83 -5.92
CA VAL A 63 -17.96 -4.44 -7.25
C VAL A 63 -19.40 -3.95 -7.20
N GLY A 64 -19.73 -2.97 -8.04
CA GLY A 64 -21.09 -2.42 -8.13
C GLY A 64 -22.13 -3.43 -8.63
N THR A 65 -21.73 -4.34 -9.52
CA THR A 65 -22.55 -5.46 -10.02
C THR A 65 -21.65 -6.64 -10.38
N GLY A 66 -22.12 -7.85 -10.11
CA GLY A 66 -21.43 -9.09 -10.44
C GLY A 66 -20.66 -9.68 -9.27
N PHE A 67 -19.56 -10.35 -9.58
CA PHE A 67 -18.67 -11.05 -8.68
C PHE A 67 -17.25 -10.53 -8.85
N LEU A 68 -16.47 -10.57 -7.79
CA LEU A 68 -15.02 -10.35 -7.89
C LEU A 68 -14.41 -11.54 -8.63
N TYR A 69 -13.56 -11.29 -9.62
CA TYR A 69 -12.84 -12.36 -10.30
C TYR A 69 -11.36 -12.27 -9.98
N LEU A 70 -10.80 -13.33 -9.43
CA LEU A 70 -9.36 -13.46 -9.22
C LEU A 70 -8.77 -14.25 -10.37
N ASP A 71 -7.99 -13.57 -11.22
CA ASP A 71 -7.32 -14.13 -12.39
C ASP A 71 -5.82 -14.33 -12.11
N LYS A 72 -5.36 -15.56 -12.30
CA LYS A 72 -3.98 -15.94 -12.04
C LYS A 72 -3.06 -15.42 -13.15
N GLY A 73 -2.24 -14.43 -12.80
CA GLY A 73 -1.27 -13.81 -13.70
C GLY A 73 -1.68 -12.40 -14.16
N SER A 74 -2.93 -12.00 -13.90
CA SER A 74 -3.45 -10.68 -14.27
C SER A 74 -3.83 -9.85 -13.05
N GLY A 75 -4.61 -10.42 -12.11
CA GLY A 75 -5.05 -9.75 -10.89
C GLY A 75 -6.57 -9.83 -10.67
N LEU A 76 -7.12 -8.79 -10.04
CA LEU A 76 -8.54 -8.65 -9.77
C LEU A 76 -9.28 -8.06 -10.98
N GLY A 77 -10.38 -8.69 -11.36
CA GLY A 77 -11.35 -8.16 -12.31
C GLY A 77 -12.78 -8.28 -11.79
N ASN A 78 -13.74 -8.09 -12.69
CA ASN A 78 -15.17 -8.19 -12.40
C ASN A 78 -15.82 -9.19 -13.35
N CYS A 79 -16.65 -10.07 -12.80
CA CYS A 79 -17.35 -11.08 -13.56
C CYS A 79 -18.86 -10.93 -13.39
N GLN A 80 -19.58 -10.74 -14.49
CA GLN A 80 -21.04 -10.56 -14.47
C GLN A 80 -21.83 -11.87 -14.33
N SER A 81 -21.16 -13.02 -14.20
CA SER A 81 -21.76 -14.36 -14.13
C SER A 81 -21.26 -15.14 -12.91
N ASP A 82 -22.06 -16.07 -12.38
CA ASP A 82 -21.72 -16.94 -11.25
C ASP A 82 -20.96 -18.22 -11.67
N THR A 83 -20.91 -18.52 -12.97
CA THR A 83 -20.34 -19.77 -13.52
C THR A 83 -18.86 -19.68 -13.90
N GLY A 84 -18.16 -18.63 -13.46
CA GLY A 84 -16.77 -18.36 -13.77
C GLY A 84 -16.62 -17.64 -15.11
N CYS A 85 -16.08 -16.43 -15.10
CA CYS A 85 -15.64 -15.76 -16.33
C CYS A 85 -14.27 -16.32 -16.70
N ALA A 86 -14.22 -17.50 -17.32
CA ALA A 86 -12.96 -18.14 -17.73
C ALA A 86 -12.55 -17.74 -19.16
N LYS A 87 -13.03 -16.59 -19.65
CA LYS A 87 -12.82 -16.12 -21.02
C LYS A 87 -12.72 -14.60 -21.04
N ASN A 88 -11.54 -14.11 -21.41
CA ASN A 88 -11.35 -12.81 -22.06
C ASN A 88 -12.50 -12.54 -23.04
N PRO A 89 -13.30 -11.47 -22.91
CA PRO A 89 -13.15 -10.28 -22.04
C PRO A 89 -14.14 -10.15 -20.87
N ASP A 90 -14.80 -11.22 -20.44
CA ASP A 90 -15.88 -11.10 -19.45
C ASP A 90 -15.37 -11.05 -17.99
N ASP A 91 -14.05 -11.08 -17.79
CA ASP A 91 -13.37 -11.29 -16.50
C ASP A 91 -12.54 -10.10 -15.99
N ASN A 92 -12.50 -9.01 -16.74
CA ASN A 92 -11.77 -7.78 -16.42
C ASN A 92 -12.72 -6.67 -15.94
N PHE A 93 -12.18 -5.50 -15.62
CA PHE A 93 -13.01 -4.31 -15.41
C PHE A 93 -13.28 -3.60 -16.73
N ASN A 94 -14.57 -3.45 -17.06
CA ASN A 94 -15.08 -2.83 -18.29
C ASN A 94 -15.63 -1.42 -18.06
N ILE A 95 -15.75 -0.63 -19.12
CA ILE A 95 -16.33 0.71 -19.09
C ILE A 95 -17.74 0.70 -18.44
N GLY A 96 -17.92 1.56 -17.44
CA GLY A 96 -19.14 1.73 -16.66
C GLY A 96 -19.18 0.89 -15.39
N GLU A 97 -18.26 -0.06 -15.22
CA GLU A 97 -18.18 -0.85 -14.01
C GLU A 97 -17.53 -0.05 -12.89
N THR A 98 -18.02 -0.28 -11.67
CA THR A 98 -17.57 0.43 -10.48
C THR A 98 -16.96 -0.55 -9.50
N PHE A 99 -15.87 -0.14 -8.88
CA PHE A 99 -15.16 -0.88 -7.86
C PHE A 99 -14.89 0.01 -6.64
N THR A 100 -14.98 -0.56 -5.45
CA THR A 100 -14.82 0.16 -4.17
C THR A 100 -13.87 -0.58 -3.23
N PHE A 101 -12.94 0.17 -2.62
CA PHE A 101 -12.04 -0.27 -1.55
C PHE A 101 -12.40 0.44 -0.26
N THR A 102 -12.61 -0.32 0.82
CA THR A 102 -12.78 0.23 2.17
C THR A 102 -11.70 -0.34 3.08
N PHE A 103 -10.87 0.51 3.67
CA PHE A 103 -9.82 0.07 4.58
C PHE A 103 -10.36 0.02 6.02
N MET A 104 -9.99 -1.02 6.75
CA MET A 104 -10.44 -1.25 8.12
C MET A 104 -9.24 -1.56 9.01
N VAL A 105 -9.19 -0.95 10.20
CA VAL A 105 -8.26 -1.34 11.27
C VAL A 105 -9.09 -1.85 12.45
N GLY A 106 -9.12 -3.17 12.61
CA GLY A 106 -10.11 -3.81 13.48
C GLY A 106 -11.53 -3.56 12.96
N ASP A 107 -12.39 -2.95 13.78
CA ASP A 107 -13.78 -2.65 13.43
C ASP A 107 -14.01 -1.17 13.02
N GLU A 108 -12.93 -0.39 12.89
CA GLU A 108 -13.00 1.03 12.53
C GLU A 108 -12.51 1.27 11.10
N VAL A 109 -13.20 2.15 10.37
CA VAL A 109 -12.77 2.58 9.04
C VAL A 109 -11.47 3.37 9.16
N PHE A 110 -10.48 2.96 8.38
CA PHE A 110 -9.22 3.68 8.20
C PHE A 110 -9.25 4.44 6.88
N VAL A 111 -8.83 5.69 6.90
CA VAL A 111 -8.81 6.56 5.71
C VAL A 111 -7.35 6.95 5.44
N PRO A 112 -6.66 6.28 4.48
CA PRO A 112 -5.32 6.69 4.08
C PRO A 112 -5.35 8.05 3.36
N LEU A 113 -4.27 8.83 3.48
CA LEU A 113 -4.12 10.12 2.74
C LEU A 113 -4.11 9.92 1.22
N GLY A 114 -3.74 8.73 0.77
CA GLY A 114 -3.75 8.34 -0.62
C GLY A 114 -3.54 6.84 -0.75
N ALA A 115 -4.02 6.31 -1.87
CA ALA A 115 -3.78 4.94 -2.28
C ALA A 115 -3.22 4.97 -3.71
N THR A 116 -2.38 4.01 -4.07
CA THR A 116 -1.88 3.87 -5.44
C THR A 116 -2.35 2.52 -5.97
N LEU A 117 -2.98 2.56 -7.14
CA LEU A 117 -3.42 1.38 -7.85
C LEU A 117 -2.43 1.03 -8.93
N GLN A 118 -2.16 -0.27 -9.01
CA GLN A 118 -1.36 -0.90 -10.04
C GLN A 118 -2.31 -1.77 -10.86
N ALA A 119 -2.39 -1.52 -12.15
CA ALA A 119 -3.29 -2.16 -13.10
C ALA A 119 -2.53 -2.76 -14.29
N VAL A 120 -3.11 -3.79 -14.89
CA VAL A 120 -2.57 -4.53 -16.03
C VAL A 120 -3.63 -4.54 -17.13
N ALA A 121 -3.25 -4.15 -18.34
CA ALA A 121 -4.18 -4.22 -19.48
C ALA A 121 -4.52 -5.68 -19.82
N HIS A 122 -5.74 -5.85 -20.30
CA HIS A 122 -6.37 -7.13 -20.60
C HIS A 122 -5.69 -8.01 -21.69
N GLU A 123 -4.70 -7.48 -22.43
CA GLU A 123 -3.96 -8.20 -23.48
C GLU A 123 -2.42 -8.16 -23.31
N GLU A 124 -1.91 -8.11 -22.07
CA GLU A 124 -0.46 -8.04 -21.73
C GLU A 124 0.28 -6.80 -22.28
N GLU A 125 -0.40 -5.85 -22.93
CA GLU A 125 0.20 -4.61 -23.41
C GLU A 125 0.27 -3.57 -22.28
N GLY A 126 1.19 -3.80 -21.36
CA GLY A 126 1.70 -2.76 -20.48
C GLY A 126 1.25 -2.85 -19.03
N PHE A 127 2.17 -2.39 -18.19
CA PHE A 127 1.94 -2.15 -16.79
C PHE A 127 1.53 -0.70 -16.59
N PHE A 128 0.47 -0.46 -15.84
CA PHE A 128 0.07 0.90 -15.51
C PHE A 128 -0.02 1.08 -14.01
N ALA A 129 0.58 2.15 -13.49
CA ALA A 129 0.41 2.54 -12.10
C ALA A 129 0.03 4.02 -12.03
N GLY A 130 -0.87 4.35 -11.13
CA GLY A 130 -1.11 5.75 -10.78
C GLY A 130 -1.73 5.88 -9.41
N SER A 131 -1.68 7.11 -8.90
CA SER A 131 -2.07 7.41 -7.53
C SER A 131 -3.46 8.02 -7.46
N LEU A 132 -4.24 7.55 -6.49
CA LEU A 132 -5.46 8.16 -6.00
C LEU A 132 -5.08 9.13 -4.87
N ALA A 133 -5.27 10.41 -5.12
CA ALA A 133 -5.04 11.45 -4.12
C ALA A 133 -6.32 11.70 -3.31
N ASP A 134 -6.19 11.71 -1.98
CA ASP A 134 -7.09 12.23 -0.93
C ASP A 134 -8.61 12.04 -1.13
N MET A 135 -9.23 11.30 -0.20
CA MET A 135 -10.68 11.06 -0.16
C MET A 135 -11.53 12.33 -0.02
N SER A 136 -10.93 13.44 0.41
CA SER A 136 -11.65 14.69 0.67
C SER A 136 -11.92 15.55 -0.57
N ASP A 137 -11.14 15.38 -1.65
CA ASP A 137 -11.19 16.30 -2.80
C ASP A 137 -11.59 15.64 -4.13
N GLY A 138 -11.72 14.31 -4.20
CA GLY A 138 -12.05 13.61 -5.44
C GLY A 138 -10.97 13.80 -6.50
N GLY A 139 -10.02 12.85 -6.60
CA GLY A 139 -8.94 12.91 -7.57
C GLY A 139 -9.25 12.20 -8.89
N GLU A 140 -8.79 12.76 -10.01
CA GLU A 140 -8.77 12.06 -11.31
C GLU A 140 -7.54 11.15 -11.41
N TRP A 141 -7.73 9.90 -11.84
CA TRP A 141 -6.66 8.95 -12.11
C TRP A 141 -6.39 8.86 -13.61
N ALA A 142 -5.29 9.42 -14.08
CA ALA A 142 -4.88 9.31 -15.48
C ALA A 142 -3.99 8.08 -15.67
N LEU A 143 -4.45 7.12 -16.49
CA LEU A 143 -3.65 6.02 -17.00
C LEU A 143 -3.03 6.42 -18.34
N ASP A 144 -1.90 7.11 -18.30
CA ASP A 144 -1.16 7.56 -19.50
C ASP A 144 -2.06 8.30 -20.52
N ASP A 145 -2.54 7.63 -21.58
CA ASP A 145 -3.42 8.14 -22.64
C ASP A 145 -4.92 7.71 -22.53
N SER A 146 -5.28 6.90 -21.52
CA SER A 146 -6.67 6.47 -21.26
C SER A 146 -7.18 7.05 -19.94
N THR A 147 -8.27 7.81 -19.97
CA THR A 147 -8.80 8.45 -18.76
C THR A 147 -9.74 7.50 -18.03
N ILE A 148 -9.38 7.12 -16.79
CA ILE A 148 -10.25 6.42 -15.85
C ILE A 148 -10.69 7.40 -14.76
N TYR A 149 -11.98 7.69 -14.68
CA TYR A 149 -12.48 8.59 -13.65
C TYR A 149 -12.71 7.84 -12.33
N THR A 150 -11.78 8.03 -11.40
CA THR A 150 -11.92 7.59 -10.01
C THR A 150 -12.66 8.66 -9.21
N PHE A 151 -13.50 8.24 -8.27
CA PHE A 151 -14.22 9.14 -7.37
C PHE A 151 -14.09 8.60 -5.95
N ALA A 152 -13.29 9.26 -5.12
CA ALA A 152 -13.32 8.99 -3.69
C ALA A 152 -14.46 9.78 -3.05
N GLU A 153 -15.40 9.09 -2.40
CA GLU A 153 -16.49 9.73 -1.65
C GLU A 153 -16.57 9.12 -0.25
N GLY A 154 -16.33 9.93 0.79
CA GLY A 154 -16.61 9.57 2.18
C GLY A 154 -15.56 8.65 2.82
N GLU A 155 -15.97 7.42 3.15
CA GLU A 155 -15.22 6.42 3.95
C GLU A 155 -14.60 5.29 3.10
N SER A 156 -14.81 5.33 1.78
CA SER A 156 -14.24 4.37 0.82
C SER A 156 -13.67 5.05 -0.43
N PHE A 157 -12.77 4.38 -1.12
CA PHE A 157 -12.31 4.78 -2.45
C PHE A 157 -13.14 4.05 -3.48
N SER A 158 -13.91 4.79 -4.28
CA SER A 158 -14.64 4.21 -5.40
C SER A 158 -13.99 4.62 -6.73
N MET A 159 -14.16 3.80 -7.74
CA MET A 159 -13.70 4.09 -9.08
C MET A 159 -14.69 3.57 -10.09
N THR A 160 -14.91 4.34 -11.15
CA THR A 160 -15.69 3.89 -12.31
C THR A 160 -14.78 3.84 -13.52
N VAL A 161 -14.76 2.71 -14.21
CA VAL A 161 -13.99 2.59 -15.44
C VAL A 161 -14.66 3.41 -16.52
N THR A 162 -13.91 4.29 -17.17
CA THR A 162 -14.44 5.17 -18.23
C THR A 162 -13.74 5.01 -19.57
N ALA A 163 -12.60 4.33 -19.60
CA ALA A 163 -11.87 3.96 -20.80
C ALA A 163 -11.02 2.72 -20.54
N GLY A 164 -10.86 1.90 -21.59
CA GLY A 164 -10.04 0.70 -21.55
C GLY A 164 -10.68 -0.47 -20.81
N GLU A 165 -9.90 -1.54 -20.70
CA GLU A 165 -10.25 -2.77 -20.01
C GLU A 165 -8.99 -3.29 -19.29
N PHE A 166 -9.10 -3.58 -17.99
CA PHE A 166 -7.91 -3.89 -17.17
C PHE A 166 -8.24 -4.77 -15.96
N TYR A 167 -7.19 -5.35 -15.39
CA TYR A 167 -7.20 -5.95 -14.06
C TYR A 167 -6.46 -5.05 -13.07
N ILE A 168 -6.84 -5.12 -11.80
CA ILE A 168 -6.11 -4.49 -10.71
C ILE A 168 -5.12 -5.53 -10.16
N ALA A 169 -3.83 -5.28 -10.35
CA ALA A 169 -2.78 -6.21 -9.93
C ALA A 169 -2.33 -5.98 -8.48
N ALA A 170 -2.32 -4.73 -7.99
CA ALA A 170 -1.93 -4.45 -6.61
C ALA A 170 -2.47 -3.12 -6.09
N LEU A 171 -2.55 -3.03 -4.77
CA LEU A 171 -2.93 -1.85 -4.01
C LEU A 171 -1.79 -1.44 -3.08
N TRP A 172 -1.49 -0.15 -3.08
CA TRP A 172 -0.43 0.47 -2.31
C TRP A 172 -0.97 1.65 -1.50
N ILE A 173 -0.40 1.94 -0.34
CA ILE A 173 -0.72 3.15 0.44
C ILE A 173 0.57 3.84 0.90
N ASP A 174 0.44 5.13 1.20
CA ASP A 174 1.47 5.88 1.90
C ASP A 174 1.52 5.46 3.39
N ASP A 175 2.71 5.07 3.87
CA ASP A 175 2.91 4.60 5.23
C ASP A 175 2.92 5.70 6.30
N GLY A 176 2.92 6.98 5.90
CA GLY A 176 3.01 8.13 6.80
C GLY A 176 1.86 8.25 7.80
N LEU A 177 0.73 7.57 7.57
CA LEU A 177 -0.44 7.51 8.48
C LEU A 177 -0.64 6.17 9.17
N LEU A 178 0.10 5.13 8.78
CA LEU A 178 -0.01 3.86 9.48
C LEU A 178 0.42 4.07 10.93
N PRO A 179 -0.28 3.48 11.92
CA PRO A 179 0.19 3.51 13.29
C PRO A 179 1.64 3.01 13.30
N PRO A 180 2.56 3.69 14.03
CA PRO A 180 3.98 3.44 13.91
C PRO A 180 4.26 1.95 14.10
N GLN A 181 4.74 1.33 13.02
CA GLN A 181 5.15 -0.06 13.05
C GLN A 181 6.22 -0.21 14.14
N ALA A 182 6.15 -1.27 14.94
CA ALA A 182 7.14 -1.53 15.97
C ALA A 182 8.51 -1.63 15.28
N VAL A 183 9.34 -0.60 15.43
CA VAL A 183 10.69 -0.56 14.88
C VAL A 183 11.41 -1.85 15.31
N PRO A 184 12.03 -2.61 14.38
CA PRO A 184 12.74 -3.82 14.74
C PRO A 184 13.69 -3.55 15.89
N GLU A 185 13.44 -4.23 17.02
CA GLU A 185 14.25 -4.16 18.24
C GLU A 185 15.78 -4.16 18.06
N PRO A 186 16.40 -4.82 17.05
CA PRO A 186 17.86 -4.76 16.87
C PRO A 186 18.43 -3.34 16.74
N ALA A 187 17.73 -2.39 16.12
CA ALA A 187 18.25 -1.04 15.95
C ALA A 187 18.26 -0.24 17.28
N ASN A 188 17.17 -0.37 18.06
CA ASN A 188 17.05 0.26 19.37
C ASN A 188 18.03 -0.33 20.39
N LEU A 189 18.22 -1.65 20.36
CA LEU A 189 19.22 -2.33 21.19
C LEU A 189 20.65 -1.94 20.80
N ALA A 190 20.94 -1.81 19.50
CA ALA A 190 22.25 -1.37 19.03
C ALA A 190 22.54 0.09 19.43
N LEU A 191 21.57 1.00 19.30
CA LEU A 191 21.68 2.39 19.75
C LEU A 191 21.84 2.49 21.28
N MET A 192 21.06 1.70 22.04
CA MET A 192 21.18 1.63 23.49
C MET A 192 22.55 1.08 23.91
N ALA A 193 23.03 0.01 23.26
CA ALA A 193 24.34 -0.58 23.52
C ALA A 193 25.48 0.40 23.17
N LEU A 194 25.39 1.10 22.05
CA LEU A 194 26.34 2.16 21.68
C LEU A 194 26.33 3.32 22.69
N GLY A 195 25.16 3.74 23.15
CA GLY A 195 25.01 4.76 24.20
C GLY A 195 25.65 4.34 25.53
N LEU A 196 25.43 3.11 25.96
CA LEU A 196 26.02 2.54 27.18
C LEU A 196 27.54 2.39 27.06
N LEU A 197 28.05 1.91 25.92
CA LEU A 197 29.48 1.82 25.65
C LEU A 197 30.14 3.21 25.64
N GLY A 198 29.47 4.22 25.08
CA GLY A 198 29.90 5.62 25.11
C GLY A 198 30.01 6.18 26.54
N LEU A 199 29.03 5.88 27.41
CA LEU A 199 29.04 6.27 28.82
C LEU A 199 30.20 5.62 29.61
N VAL A 200 30.46 4.33 29.39
CA VAL A 200 31.57 3.62 30.03
C VAL A 200 32.93 4.16 29.58
N ALA A 201 33.09 4.43 28.29
CA ALA A 201 34.31 5.01 27.73
C ALA A 201 34.56 6.45 28.23
N SER A 202 33.49 7.24 28.41
CA SER A 202 33.54 8.58 28.99
C SER A 202 34.04 8.57 30.44
N ARG A 203 33.50 7.68 31.29
CA ARG A 203 33.90 7.57 32.70
C ARG A 203 35.37 7.19 32.90
N ARG A 204 35.91 6.29 32.06
CA ARG A 204 37.34 5.90 32.13
C ARG A 204 38.32 7.04 31.82
N LYS A 205 37.84 8.11 31.17
CA LYS A 205 38.66 9.26 30.76
C LYS A 205 38.68 10.38 31.79
N PHE A 206 37.70 10.42 32.69
CA PHE A 206 37.60 11.39 33.79
C PHE A 206 38.09 10.84 35.13
N GLY A 207 38.29 9.53 35.27
CA GLY A 207 38.86 8.87 36.45
C GLY A 207 40.39 8.75 36.46
N ARG A 208 41.10 9.53 35.64
CA ARG A 208 42.57 9.66 35.64
C ARG A 208 42.95 11.14 35.72
#